data_AF-A0A4V3WMK1-F1
#
_entry.id   AF-A0A4V3WMK1-F1
#
_cell.length_a   1.000
_cell.length_b   1.000
_cell.length_c   1.000
_cell.angle_alpha   90.00
_cell.angle_beta   90.00
_cell.angle_gamma   90.00
#
_symmetry.space_group_name_H-M   'P 1'
#
loop_
_entity.id
_entity.type
_entity.pdbx_description
1 polymer ?
#
loop_
_entity_poly.entity_id
_entity_poly.type
_entity_poly.pdbx_seq_one_letter_code
_entity_poly.pdbx_strand_id
1 'polypeptide(L)'
;MRKKQNKKRLFSFGGLENKENDLRICIEDLHNVLNYGVGGLKLWEGSLDLVKTLQSEIQDGQLLLTGKRVLELGCGHGLPGIFTGLEGAAVIHFQDFNAEVLRCLTIPNVNANLLKKSQPLATDVSGWNTDAEFRFFAGDWSEVYQILPYVHTNKKDHNCSPGLGQSVGYDVILMAETVYSISALPHLYELIKKCLNRLNGVVYMAAKKHYFGVGGGSRRFLSVVDKDGVMEASLVSEVADGSSNVREVWKLHFK
;
A
#
# COMPACT_ATOMS: atom_id res chain seq x y z
N MET A 1 32.46 27.50 -40.39
CA MET A 1 31.80 26.97 -39.18
C MET A 1 31.29 25.56 -39.49
N ARG A 2 32.04 24.52 -39.10
CA ARG A 2 31.71 23.11 -39.38
C ARG A 2 30.96 22.54 -38.16
N LYS A 3 29.70 22.15 -38.33
CA LYS A 3 28.91 21.43 -37.32
C LYS A 3 29.49 20.02 -37.14
N LYS A 4 29.98 19.69 -35.94
CA LYS A 4 30.33 18.32 -35.56
C LYS A 4 29.04 17.52 -35.30
N GLN A 5 28.76 16.54 -36.16
CA GLN A 5 27.86 15.44 -35.87
C GLN A 5 28.51 14.53 -34.81
N ASN A 6 27.87 14.39 -33.64
CA ASN A 6 28.18 13.32 -32.70
C ASN A 6 27.26 12.13 -33.00
N LYS A 7 27.72 11.24 -33.88
CA LYS A 7 27.34 9.82 -33.90
C LYS A 7 28.14 9.11 -32.80
N LYS A 8 27.49 8.38 -31.90
CA LYS A 8 28.01 7.28 -31.05
C LYS A 8 26.86 6.88 -30.11
N ARG A 9 26.47 5.63 -29.89
CA ARG A 9 26.89 4.31 -30.39
C ARG A 9 25.68 3.41 -30.14
N LEU A 10 25.26 2.65 -31.15
CA LEU A 10 24.36 1.52 -30.97
C LEU A 10 25.17 0.46 -30.21
N PHE A 11 24.78 0.11 -28.99
CA PHE A 11 25.34 -1.05 -28.31
C PHE A 11 24.42 -2.24 -28.56
N SER A 12 25.01 -3.27 -29.18
CA SER A 12 24.43 -4.58 -29.43
C SER A 12 24.11 -5.26 -28.10
N PHE A 13 22.92 -5.84 -28.00
CA PHE A 13 22.55 -6.74 -26.91
C PHE A 13 23.44 -7.99 -26.97
N GLY A 14 24.22 -8.22 -25.92
CA GLY A 14 24.82 -9.52 -25.60
C GLY A 14 23.82 -10.31 -24.77
N GLY A 15 23.64 -11.58 -25.12
CA GLY A 15 22.59 -12.45 -24.63
C GLY A 15 22.55 -12.59 -23.11
N LEU A 16 21.32 -12.57 -22.58
CA LEU A 16 21.00 -13.20 -21.30
C LEU A 16 20.68 -14.66 -21.62
N GLU A 17 21.60 -15.53 -21.25
CA GLU A 17 21.37 -16.97 -21.23
C GLU A 17 20.20 -17.31 -20.30
N ASN A 18 19.35 -18.20 -20.79
CA ASN A 18 18.20 -18.76 -20.09
C ASN A 18 18.60 -19.35 -18.74
N LYS A 19 17.97 -18.85 -17.67
CA LYS A 19 17.66 -19.63 -16.49
C LYS A 19 16.18 -19.42 -16.17
N GLU A 20 15.38 -20.42 -16.51
CA GLU A 20 14.05 -20.61 -15.94
C GLU A 20 14.16 -20.63 -14.41
N ASN A 21 13.47 -19.71 -13.74
CA ASN A 21 12.99 -19.82 -12.36
C ASN A 21 12.01 -18.67 -12.09
N ASP A 22 10.73 -19.02 -11.91
CA ASP A 22 9.62 -18.27 -11.29
C ASP A 22 9.52 -16.75 -11.49
N LEU A 23 8.57 -16.34 -12.34
CA LEU A 23 8.15 -14.95 -12.55
C LEU A 23 7.27 -14.38 -11.42
N ARG A 24 7.74 -14.49 -10.18
CA ARG A 24 7.37 -13.48 -9.18
C ARG A 24 8.24 -12.28 -9.49
N ILE A 25 7.64 -11.16 -9.88
CA ILE A 25 8.31 -9.85 -9.91
C ILE A 25 8.97 -9.69 -8.55
N CYS A 26 10.29 -9.87 -8.48
CA CYS A 26 11.00 -9.80 -7.21
C CYS A 26 10.78 -8.40 -6.65
N ILE A 27 10.64 -8.28 -5.33
CA ILE A 27 10.57 -6.98 -4.65
C ILE A 27 11.72 -6.05 -5.11
N GLU A 28 12.86 -6.64 -5.53
CA GLU A 28 13.99 -5.98 -6.18
C GLU A 28 13.66 -5.34 -7.54
N ASP A 29 12.84 -5.97 -8.39
CA ASP A 29 12.35 -5.38 -9.64
C ASP A 29 11.37 -4.23 -9.38
N LEU A 30 10.57 -4.32 -8.31
CA LEU A 30 9.67 -3.24 -7.88
C LEU A 30 10.49 -2.05 -7.33
N HIS A 31 11.55 -2.31 -6.56
CA HIS A 31 12.53 -1.30 -6.16
C HIS A 31 13.24 -0.67 -7.36
N ASN A 32 13.66 -1.48 -8.33
CA ASN A 32 14.38 -1.01 -9.51
C ASN A 32 13.46 -0.17 -10.41
N VAL A 33 12.21 -0.59 -10.65
CA VAL A 33 11.22 0.18 -11.43
C VAL A 33 10.98 1.56 -10.82
N LEU A 34 10.87 1.63 -9.48
CA LEU A 34 10.66 2.90 -8.78
C LEU A 34 11.91 3.79 -8.77
N ASN A 35 13.11 3.22 -8.76
CA ASN A 35 14.37 3.97 -8.82
C ASN A 35 14.73 4.48 -10.22
N TYR A 36 14.28 3.82 -11.29
CA TYR A 36 14.62 4.20 -12.68
C TYR A 36 13.63 5.21 -13.30
N GLY A 37 12.48 5.50 -12.67
CA GLY A 37 11.35 6.19 -13.32
C GLY A 37 11.18 7.69 -13.07
N VAL A 38 11.41 8.23 -11.86
CA VAL A 38 11.10 9.64 -11.57
C VAL A 38 12.10 10.19 -10.55
N GLY A 39 12.91 11.16 -10.96
CA GLY A 39 13.86 11.81 -10.08
C GLY A 39 13.18 12.47 -8.87
N GLY A 40 13.63 12.12 -7.66
CA GLY A 40 13.67 13.08 -6.54
C GLY A 40 12.74 12.87 -5.35
N LEU A 41 11.86 11.86 -5.31
CA LEU A 41 11.04 11.58 -4.12
C LEU A 41 11.47 10.25 -3.48
N LYS A 42 11.90 10.30 -2.22
CA LYS A 42 12.47 9.16 -1.49
C LYS A 42 11.43 8.05 -1.32
N LEU A 43 11.72 6.85 -1.83
CA LEU A 43 11.01 5.65 -1.42
C LEU A 43 11.40 5.36 0.04
N TRP A 44 10.41 5.24 0.91
CA TRP A 44 10.66 5.03 2.33
C TRP A 44 10.78 3.55 2.66
N GLU A 45 11.73 3.21 3.52
CA GLU A 45 12.04 1.84 3.93
C GLU A 45 10.81 1.12 4.51
N GLY A 46 9.92 1.87 5.18
CA GLY A 46 8.69 1.33 5.76
C GLY A 46 7.75 0.70 4.72
N SER A 47 7.69 1.22 3.49
CA SER A 47 6.90 0.58 2.41
C SER A 47 7.46 -0.79 2.04
N LEU A 48 8.78 -0.96 2.10
CA LEU A 48 9.46 -2.21 1.76
C LEU A 48 9.28 -3.25 2.85
N ASP A 49 9.44 -2.82 4.10
CA ASP A 49 9.22 -3.67 5.28
C ASP A 49 7.77 -4.14 5.32
N LEU A 50 6.82 -3.27 4.96
CA LEU A 50 5.41 -3.63 4.83
C LEU A 50 5.19 -4.70 3.74
N VAL A 51 5.71 -4.50 2.53
CA VAL A 51 5.56 -5.48 1.43
C VAL A 51 6.17 -6.84 1.81
N LYS A 52 7.37 -6.86 2.40
CA LYS A 52 8.01 -8.09 2.88
C LYS A 52 7.15 -8.80 3.94
N THR A 53 6.56 -8.04 4.85
CA THR A 53 5.70 -8.59 5.90
C THR A 53 4.41 -9.16 5.31
N LEU A 54 3.76 -8.45 4.38
CA LEU A 54 2.56 -8.95 3.68
C LEU A 54 2.88 -10.23 2.91
N GLN A 55 4.03 -10.29 2.24
CA GLN A 55 4.48 -11.48 1.53
C GLN A 55 4.65 -12.68 2.48
N SER A 56 5.25 -12.48 3.66
CA SER A 56 5.36 -13.54 4.67
C SER A 56 3.99 -14.00 5.15
N GLU A 57 3.09 -13.07 5.53
CA GLU A 57 1.75 -13.40 6.01
C GLU A 57 0.94 -14.18 4.95
N ILE A 58 1.13 -13.91 3.66
CA ILE A 58 0.52 -14.68 2.56
C ILE A 58 1.10 -16.09 2.49
N GLN A 59 2.44 -16.22 2.54
CA GLN A 59 3.12 -17.53 2.51
C GLN A 59 2.75 -18.41 3.70
N ASP A 60 2.56 -17.80 4.87
CA ASP A 60 2.15 -18.45 6.12
C ASP A 60 0.62 -18.70 6.20
N GLY A 61 -0.13 -18.34 5.16
CA GLY A 61 -1.58 -18.52 5.08
C GLY A 61 -2.39 -17.62 6.03
N GLN A 62 -1.76 -16.60 6.62
CA GLN A 62 -2.37 -15.66 7.57
C GLN A 62 -3.10 -14.49 6.88
N LEU A 63 -2.82 -14.26 5.59
CA LEU A 63 -3.42 -13.20 4.78
C LEU A 63 -3.84 -13.73 3.41
N LEU A 64 -5.12 -13.55 3.08
CA LEU A 64 -5.67 -13.81 1.74
C LEU A 64 -6.06 -12.49 1.08
N LEU A 65 -5.40 -12.15 -0.04
CA LEU A 65 -5.66 -10.92 -0.79
C LEU A 65 -6.60 -11.12 -1.99
N THR A 66 -6.75 -12.34 -2.49
CA THR A 66 -7.60 -12.62 -3.65
C THR A 66 -9.03 -12.13 -3.41
N GLY A 67 -9.50 -11.24 -4.29
CA GLY A 67 -10.86 -10.68 -4.22
C GLY A 67 -11.09 -9.62 -3.15
N LYS A 68 -10.07 -9.22 -2.37
CA LYS A 68 -10.21 -8.25 -1.28
C LYS A 68 -10.28 -6.81 -1.77
N ARG A 69 -10.89 -5.97 -0.93
CA ARG A 69 -10.84 -4.50 -1.02
C ARG A 69 -9.73 -3.97 -0.14
N VAL A 70 -8.78 -3.27 -0.75
CA VAL A 70 -7.58 -2.74 -0.10
C VAL A 70 -7.57 -1.22 -0.19
N LEU A 71 -7.28 -0.55 0.93
CA LEU A 71 -7.03 0.90 0.97
C LEU A 71 -5.61 1.16 1.46
N GLU A 72 -4.80 1.87 0.68
CA GLU A 72 -3.51 2.39 1.13
C GLU A 72 -3.66 3.87 1.52
N LEU A 73 -3.44 4.18 2.80
CA LEU A 73 -3.45 5.54 3.34
C LEU A 73 -2.04 6.14 3.31
N GLY A 74 -1.91 7.37 2.84
CA GLY A 74 -0.61 8.03 2.66
C GLY A 74 0.29 7.27 1.69
N CYS A 75 -0.23 6.96 0.50
CA CYS A 75 0.36 5.96 -0.38
C CYS A 75 1.70 6.37 -1.01
N GLY A 76 1.97 7.66 -1.22
CA GLY A 76 3.20 8.10 -1.89
C GLY A 76 3.42 7.40 -3.24
N HIS A 77 4.36 6.46 -3.29
CA HIS A 77 4.64 5.68 -4.50
C HIS A 77 3.58 4.60 -4.81
N GLY A 78 2.72 4.25 -3.85
CA GLY A 78 1.66 3.23 -3.99
C GLY A 78 2.18 1.79 -3.93
N LEU A 79 3.37 1.58 -3.37
CA LEU A 79 4.09 0.32 -3.47
C LEU A 79 3.35 -0.86 -2.77
N PRO A 80 2.95 -0.75 -1.49
CA PRO A 80 2.09 -1.74 -0.83
C PRO A 80 0.80 -2.04 -1.59
N GLY A 81 0.07 -1.03 -2.05
CA GLY A 81 -1.18 -1.23 -2.79
C GLY A 81 -0.97 -1.92 -4.13
N ILE A 82 0.06 -1.53 -4.90
CA ILE A 82 0.45 -2.21 -6.15
C ILE A 82 0.74 -3.68 -5.89
N PHE A 83 1.53 -3.99 -4.86
CA PHE A 83 1.83 -5.37 -4.46
C PHE A 83 0.53 -6.15 -4.22
N THR A 84 -0.43 -5.60 -3.47
CA THR A 84 -1.70 -6.32 -3.23
C THR A 84 -2.52 -6.57 -4.50
N GLY A 85 -2.46 -5.66 -5.49
CA GLY A 85 -3.09 -5.89 -6.79
C GLY A 85 -2.41 -6.99 -7.60
N LEU A 86 -1.09 -7.14 -7.47
CA LEU A 86 -0.35 -8.26 -8.06
C LEU A 86 -0.70 -9.59 -7.37
N GLU A 87 -0.97 -9.57 -6.07
CA GLU A 87 -1.43 -10.71 -5.28
C GLU A 87 -2.95 -10.96 -5.37
N GLY A 88 -3.65 -10.30 -6.30
CA GLY A 88 -5.03 -10.62 -6.68
C GLY A 88 -6.13 -9.88 -5.92
N ALA A 89 -5.81 -8.79 -5.21
CA ALA A 89 -6.83 -7.86 -4.71
C ALA A 89 -7.74 -7.38 -5.86
N ALA A 90 -9.05 -7.33 -5.61
CA ALA A 90 -10.02 -6.94 -6.64
C ALA A 90 -10.24 -5.42 -6.68
N VAL A 91 -10.07 -4.74 -5.56
CA VAL A 91 -10.21 -3.29 -5.46
C VAL A 91 -9.05 -2.73 -4.67
N ILE A 92 -8.32 -1.78 -5.25
CA ILE A 92 -7.16 -1.14 -4.64
C ILE A 92 -7.34 0.37 -4.71
N HIS A 93 -7.54 0.98 -3.57
CA HIS A 93 -7.69 2.43 -3.44
C HIS A 93 -6.45 3.04 -2.83
N PHE A 94 -5.97 4.11 -3.45
CA PHE A 94 -4.83 4.88 -2.99
C PHE A 94 -5.30 6.22 -2.47
N GLN A 95 -4.85 6.59 -1.28
CA GLN A 95 -5.10 7.89 -0.71
C GLN A 95 -3.78 8.60 -0.40
N ASP A 96 -3.67 9.85 -0.81
CA ASP A 96 -2.59 10.75 -0.39
C ASP A 96 -3.18 12.11 -0.02
N PHE A 97 -2.46 12.88 0.80
CA PHE A 97 -2.88 14.25 1.12
C PHE A 97 -2.83 15.13 -0.14
N ASN A 98 -1.81 14.96 -0.98
CA ASN A 98 -1.56 15.83 -2.12
C ASN A 98 -1.94 15.15 -3.45
N ALA A 99 -2.88 15.74 -4.18
CA ALA A 99 -3.30 15.26 -5.51
C ALA A 99 -2.14 15.17 -6.51
N GLU A 100 -1.12 16.02 -6.39
CA GLU A 100 0.05 16.00 -7.26
C GLU A 100 0.93 14.77 -7.01
N VAL A 101 1.01 14.28 -5.77
CA VAL A 101 1.69 13.01 -5.46
C VAL A 101 0.99 11.87 -6.19
N LEU A 102 -0.35 11.82 -6.14
CA LEU A 102 -1.12 10.82 -6.87
C LEU A 102 -0.87 10.90 -8.38
N ARG A 103 -0.92 12.11 -8.96
CA ARG A 103 -0.78 12.33 -10.41
C ARG A 103 0.62 12.06 -10.95
N CYS A 104 1.65 12.46 -10.21
CA CYS A 104 3.02 12.44 -10.70
C CYS A 104 3.84 11.26 -10.17
N LEU A 105 3.33 10.52 -9.18
CA LEU A 105 4.03 9.41 -8.56
C LEU A 105 3.18 8.14 -8.55
N THR A 106 2.05 8.14 -7.82
CA THR A 106 1.27 6.91 -7.61
C THR A 106 0.69 6.37 -8.92
N ILE A 107 0.00 7.21 -9.70
CA ILE A 107 -0.66 6.80 -10.96
C ILE A 107 0.38 6.29 -11.99
N PRO A 108 1.49 7.00 -12.26
CA PRO A 108 2.53 6.47 -13.14
C PRO A 108 3.08 5.11 -12.69
N ASN A 109 3.31 4.92 -11.38
CA ASN A 109 3.81 3.64 -10.85
C ASN A 109 2.79 2.51 -11.00
N VAL A 110 1.51 2.77 -10.72
CA VAL A 110 0.43 1.80 -10.94
C VAL A 110 0.39 1.41 -12.41
N ASN A 111 0.33 2.38 -13.32
CA ASN A 111 0.29 2.12 -14.76
C ASN A 111 1.51 1.32 -15.26
N ALA A 112 2.71 1.66 -14.79
CA ALA A 112 3.93 0.94 -15.16
C ALA A 112 3.90 -0.54 -14.77
N ASN A 113 3.29 -0.87 -13.64
CA ASN A 113 3.17 -2.26 -13.17
C ASN A 113 1.99 -3.00 -13.81
N LEU A 114 0.90 -2.31 -14.16
CA LEU A 114 -0.21 -2.89 -14.93
C LEU A 114 0.19 -3.24 -16.37
N LEU A 115 0.97 -2.38 -17.04
CA LEU A 115 1.42 -2.59 -18.42
C LEU A 115 2.39 -3.78 -18.56
N LYS A 116 3.19 -4.04 -17.53
CA LYS A 116 4.08 -5.22 -17.49
C LYS A 116 3.30 -6.53 -17.42
N LYS A 117 2.12 -6.53 -16.80
CA LYS A 117 1.22 -7.71 -16.70
C LYS A 117 0.58 -8.08 -18.04
N SER A 118 0.40 -7.10 -18.94
CA SER A 118 -0.17 -7.31 -20.28
C SER A 118 0.82 -7.81 -21.34
N GLN A 119 2.11 -7.99 -21.02
CA GLN A 119 3.02 -8.71 -21.90
C GLN A 119 2.83 -10.21 -21.66
N PRO A 120 2.36 -10.98 -22.64
CA PRO A 120 2.09 -12.39 -22.45
C PRO A 120 3.42 -13.10 -22.26
N LEU A 121 3.72 -13.50 -21.03
CA LEU A 121 4.67 -14.56 -20.84
C LEU A 121 3.95 -15.88 -21.16
N ALA A 122 4.44 -16.56 -22.18
CA ALA A 122 3.97 -17.90 -22.49
C ALA A 122 4.11 -18.78 -21.25
N THR A 123 3.09 -19.62 -21.02
CA THR A 123 2.99 -20.65 -19.98
C THR A 123 2.84 -20.13 -18.54
N ASP A 124 1.61 -19.76 -18.15
CA ASP A 124 0.97 -20.47 -17.04
C ASP A 124 -0.54 -20.23 -16.97
N VAL A 125 -1.26 -21.35 -16.84
CA VAL A 125 -2.72 -21.43 -16.83
C VAL A 125 -3.22 -21.18 -15.41
N SER A 126 -3.19 -19.92 -14.97
CA SER A 126 -4.10 -19.45 -13.92
C SER A 126 -4.67 -18.13 -14.41
N GLY A 127 -5.95 -18.13 -14.79
CA GLY A 127 -6.63 -16.93 -15.28
C GLY A 127 -6.82 -15.93 -14.14
N TRP A 128 -5.86 -15.03 -13.95
CA TRP A 128 -6.00 -13.91 -13.01
C TRP A 128 -6.97 -12.90 -13.60
N ASN A 129 -7.88 -12.40 -12.76
CA ASN A 129 -8.88 -11.43 -13.17
C ASN A 129 -8.21 -10.14 -13.65
N THR A 130 -8.43 -9.78 -14.92
CA THR A 130 -7.95 -8.54 -15.55
C THR A 130 -8.69 -7.28 -15.06
N ASP A 131 -9.70 -7.45 -14.20
CA ASP A 131 -10.67 -6.40 -13.86
C ASP A 131 -10.42 -5.74 -12.49
N ALA A 132 -9.20 -5.83 -11.94
CA ALA A 132 -8.88 -5.17 -10.68
C ALA A 132 -9.11 -3.65 -10.79
N GLU A 133 -9.90 -3.10 -9.88
CA GLU A 133 -10.27 -1.69 -9.86
C GLU A 133 -9.21 -0.88 -9.10
N PHE A 134 -8.69 0.18 -9.73
CA PHE A 134 -7.78 1.13 -9.10
C PHE A 134 -8.42 2.52 -9.04
N ARG A 135 -8.48 3.13 -7.85
CA ARG A 135 -8.94 4.53 -7.68
C ARG A 135 -8.01 5.32 -6.77
N PHE A 136 -8.02 6.64 -6.94
CA PHE A 136 -7.09 7.57 -6.30
C PHE A 136 -7.87 8.70 -5.64
N PHE A 137 -7.58 8.97 -4.36
CA PHE A 137 -8.31 9.95 -3.55
C PHE A 137 -7.33 10.91 -2.89
N ALA A 138 -7.44 12.20 -3.23
CA ALA A 138 -6.67 13.24 -2.57
C ALA A 138 -7.48 13.85 -1.42
N GLY A 139 -6.85 14.13 -0.28
CA GLY A 139 -7.48 14.91 0.78
C GLY A 139 -6.94 14.63 2.18
N ASP A 140 -7.34 15.50 3.11
CA ASP A 140 -7.02 15.35 4.53
C ASP A 140 -7.75 14.16 5.15
N TRP A 141 -7.10 13.45 6.07
CA TRP A 141 -7.70 12.29 6.72
C TRP A 141 -8.98 12.61 7.50
N SER A 142 -9.14 13.85 7.97
CA SER A 142 -10.35 14.29 8.64
C SER A 142 -11.56 14.41 7.71
N GLU A 143 -11.38 14.49 6.39
CA GLU A 143 -12.46 14.75 5.43
C GLU A 143 -12.55 13.71 4.31
N VAL A 144 -11.46 13.01 3.97
CA VAL A 144 -11.40 12.09 2.83
C VAL A 144 -12.41 10.94 2.91
N TYR A 145 -12.88 10.59 4.10
CA TYR A 145 -13.96 9.61 4.29
C TYR A 145 -15.26 9.98 3.54
N GLN A 146 -15.47 11.25 3.20
CA GLN A 146 -16.66 11.71 2.48
C GLN A 146 -16.67 11.26 1.01
N ILE A 147 -15.49 11.00 0.44
CA ILE A 147 -15.33 10.61 -0.97
C ILE A 147 -14.93 9.15 -1.15
N LEU A 148 -14.60 8.44 -0.06
CA LEU A 148 -14.28 7.01 -0.10
C LEU A 148 -15.56 6.17 -0.17
N PRO A 149 -15.63 5.16 -1.07
CA PRO A 149 -16.87 4.41 -1.32
C PRO A 149 -17.18 3.36 -0.24
N TYR A 150 -16.19 2.89 0.51
CA TYR A 150 -16.36 1.85 1.53
C TYR A 150 -16.19 2.44 2.94
N VAL A 151 -17.18 3.21 3.38
CA VAL A 151 -17.16 3.89 4.67
C VAL A 151 -18.44 3.58 5.45
N HIS A 152 -18.28 3.26 6.73
CA HIS A 152 -19.39 3.14 7.68
C HIS A 152 -19.99 4.52 7.92
N THR A 153 -21.22 4.74 7.45
CA THR A 153 -21.96 5.94 7.81
C THR A 153 -22.84 5.66 9.02
N ASN A 154 -22.86 6.59 9.98
CA ASN A 154 -23.78 6.54 11.14
C ASN A 154 -25.23 6.85 10.77
N LYS A 155 -25.55 6.98 9.47
CA LYS A 155 -26.93 7.14 9.04
C LYS A 155 -27.61 5.79 9.24
N LYS A 156 -28.52 5.74 10.22
CA LYS A 156 -29.55 4.71 10.29
C LYS A 156 -30.37 4.83 9.01
N ASP A 157 -29.94 4.17 7.95
CA ASP A 157 -30.73 4.06 6.74
C ASP A 157 -31.92 3.17 7.06
N HIS A 158 -33.00 3.79 7.52
CA HIS A 158 -34.26 3.13 7.88
C HIS A 158 -35.00 2.51 6.68
N ASN A 159 -34.45 2.56 5.46
CA ASN A 159 -35.13 2.13 4.24
C ASN A 159 -34.33 1.21 3.30
N CYS A 160 -33.18 0.66 3.73
CA CYS A 160 -32.52 -0.39 2.95
C CYS A 160 -32.77 -1.73 3.63
N SER A 161 -33.62 -2.56 3.02
CA SER A 161 -33.75 -3.96 3.37
C SER A 161 -32.34 -4.58 3.41
N PRO A 162 -31.93 -5.23 4.51
CA PRO A 162 -30.62 -5.85 4.60
C PRO A 162 -30.59 -7.06 3.66
N GLY A 163 -30.27 -6.82 2.40
CA GLY A 163 -29.89 -7.86 1.46
C GLY A 163 -28.61 -8.50 1.98
N LEU A 164 -28.72 -9.77 2.36
CA LEU A 164 -27.65 -10.74 2.63
C LEU A 164 -26.20 -10.19 2.57
N GLY A 165 -25.65 -9.79 3.72
CA GLY A 165 -24.22 -9.96 4.03
C GLY A 165 -23.19 -9.06 3.34
N GLN A 166 -23.52 -7.89 2.79
CA GLN A 166 -22.48 -6.96 2.32
C GLN A 166 -21.76 -6.31 3.50
N SER A 167 -20.58 -6.83 3.84
CA SER A 167 -19.70 -6.17 4.79
C SER A 167 -19.28 -4.81 4.24
N VAL A 168 -19.62 -3.75 4.99
CA VAL A 168 -19.22 -2.38 4.68
C VAL A 168 -17.76 -2.20 5.09
N GLY A 169 -16.97 -1.50 4.28
CA GLY A 169 -15.56 -1.19 4.57
C GLY A 169 -14.53 -2.00 3.77
N TYR A 170 -13.26 -1.65 3.95
CA TYR A 170 -12.11 -2.31 3.34
C TYR A 170 -11.71 -3.53 4.17
N ASP A 171 -11.33 -4.60 3.49
CA ASP A 171 -10.87 -5.83 4.14
C ASP A 171 -9.43 -5.69 4.63
N VAL A 172 -8.62 -4.88 3.92
CA VAL A 172 -7.25 -4.56 4.31
C VAL A 172 -7.01 -3.04 4.21
N ILE A 173 -6.44 -2.44 5.24
CA ILE A 173 -5.89 -1.09 5.19
C ILE A 173 -4.36 -1.17 5.34
N LEU A 174 -3.64 -0.49 4.45
CA LEU A 174 -2.19 -0.44 4.42
C LEU A 174 -1.71 0.96 4.79
N MET A 175 -0.69 1.02 5.63
CA MET A 175 -0.12 2.26 6.12
C MET A 175 1.40 2.13 6.21
N ALA A 176 2.13 2.96 5.47
CA ALA A 176 3.58 3.02 5.56
C ALA A 176 4.00 4.44 5.91
N GLU A 177 4.64 4.60 7.07
CA GLU A 177 5.14 5.88 7.58
C GLU A 177 4.08 7.00 7.67
N THR A 178 2.88 6.68 8.15
CA THR A 178 1.78 7.65 8.30
C THR A 178 1.66 8.26 9.71
N VAL A 179 2.35 7.68 10.70
CA VAL A 179 2.19 8.03 12.13
C VAL A 179 3.29 8.95 12.70
N TYR A 180 3.95 9.74 11.84
CA TYR A 180 5.03 10.65 12.26
C TYR A 180 4.52 11.93 12.94
N SER A 181 3.33 12.41 12.59
CA SER A 181 2.76 13.65 13.14
C SER A 181 1.77 13.35 14.26
N ILE A 182 2.07 13.81 15.49
CA ILE A 182 1.22 13.58 16.67
C ILE A 182 -0.18 14.18 16.48
N SER A 183 -0.27 15.38 15.89
CA SER A 183 -1.55 16.07 15.70
C SER A 183 -2.48 15.37 14.72
N ALA A 184 -1.94 14.55 13.82
CA ALA A 184 -2.71 13.82 12.82
C ALA A 184 -3.25 12.46 13.31
N LEU A 185 -2.67 11.89 14.37
CA LEU A 185 -3.02 10.54 14.85
C LEU A 185 -4.51 10.37 15.17
N PRO A 186 -5.21 11.33 15.82
CA PRO A 186 -6.64 11.17 16.09
C PRO A 186 -7.48 11.07 14.80
N HIS A 187 -7.22 11.94 13.82
CA HIS A 187 -7.95 11.94 12.55
C HIS A 187 -7.68 10.68 11.73
N LEU A 188 -6.42 10.23 11.71
CA LEU A 188 -6.02 8.98 11.07
C LEU A 188 -6.72 7.77 11.70
N TYR A 189 -6.75 7.70 13.03
CA TYR A 189 -7.40 6.61 13.74
C TYR A 189 -8.93 6.58 13.53
N GLU A 190 -9.58 7.74 13.54
CA GLU A 190 -11.00 7.85 13.21
C GLU A 190 -11.30 7.44 11.76
N LEU A 191 -10.42 7.79 10.81
CA LEU A 191 -10.54 7.37 9.42
C LEU A 191 -10.45 5.84 9.28
N ILE A 192 -9.49 5.21 9.96
CA ILE A 192 -9.35 3.74 10.01
C ILE A 192 -10.65 3.12 10.53
N LYS A 193 -11.17 3.60 11.65
CA LYS A 193 -12.42 3.06 12.25
C LYS A 193 -13.63 3.21 11.32
N LYS A 194 -13.67 4.28 10.53
CA LYS A 194 -14.74 4.51 9.53
C LYS A 194 -14.60 3.60 8.32
N CYS A 195 -13.38 3.30 7.88
CA CYS A 195 -13.12 2.61 6.62
C CYS A 195 -12.97 1.09 6.79
N LEU A 196 -12.48 0.60 7.92
CA LEU A 196 -12.15 -0.80 8.09
C LEU A 196 -13.40 -1.67 8.25
N ASN A 197 -13.45 -2.79 7.54
CA ASN A 197 -14.47 -3.83 7.69
C ASN A 197 -14.54 -4.31 9.14
N ARG A 198 -15.72 -4.21 9.77
CA ARG A 198 -15.92 -4.49 11.20
C ARG A 198 -15.76 -5.95 11.60
N LEU A 199 -16.00 -6.88 10.69
CA LEU A 199 -16.03 -8.31 11.00
C LEU A 199 -14.65 -8.94 10.88
N ASN A 200 -13.96 -8.70 9.76
CA ASN A 200 -12.71 -9.39 9.42
C ASN A 200 -11.68 -8.43 8.80
N GLY A 201 -11.84 -7.11 8.98
CA GLY A 201 -10.92 -6.14 8.45
C GLY A 201 -9.62 -6.10 9.24
N VAL A 202 -8.49 -5.98 8.54
CA VAL A 202 -7.17 -5.86 9.14
C VAL A 202 -6.43 -4.62 8.64
N VAL A 203 -5.67 -3.99 9.52
CA VAL A 203 -4.74 -2.91 9.19
C VAL A 203 -3.32 -3.44 9.32
N TYR A 204 -2.47 -3.20 8.33
CA TYR A 204 -1.02 -3.37 8.46
C TYR A 204 -0.34 -2.00 8.41
N MET A 205 0.41 -1.69 9.47
CA MET A 205 1.07 -0.42 9.66
C MET A 205 2.58 -0.61 9.84
N ALA A 206 3.37 -0.17 8.88
CA ALA A 206 4.81 -0.03 9.01
C ALA A 206 5.18 1.38 9.50
N ALA A 207 5.91 1.47 10.59
CA ALA A 207 6.31 2.74 11.20
C ALA A 207 7.63 2.64 11.95
N LYS A 208 8.32 3.76 12.12
CA LYS A 208 9.43 3.85 13.08
C LYS A 208 8.88 3.87 14.50
N LYS A 209 9.62 3.25 15.43
CA LYS A 209 9.32 3.29 16.87
C LYS A 209 9.19 4.73 17.38
N HIS A 210 10.04 5.62 16.86
CA HIS A 210 9.99 7.05 17.11
C HIS A 210 10.51 7.87 15.93
N TYR A 211 9.85 8.98 15.61
CA TYR A 211 10.33 9.98 14.65
C TYR A 211 10.85 11.21 15.40
N PHE A 212 12.18 11.40 15.41
CA PHE A 212 12.81 12.56 16.05
C PHE A 212 12.35 13.87 15.40
N GLY A 213 12.23 14.93 16.21
CA GLY A 213 11.77 16.26 15.78
C GLY A 213 10.25 16.42 15.78
N VAL A 214 9.52 15.50 15.14
CA VAL A 214 8.04 15.54 15.05
C VAL A 214 7.34 14.79 16.19
N GLY A 215 8.05 13.88 16.87
CA GLY A 215 7.64 13.26 18.12
C GLY A 215 6.68 12.06 17.99
N GLY A 216 6.18 11.77 16.79
CA GLY A 216 5.33 10.61 16.51
C GLY A 216 6.07 9.26 16.51
N GLY A 217 5.43 8.25 15.96
CA GLY A 217 5.92 6.86 15.89
C GLY A 217 4.87 5.84 16.31
N SER A 218 5.19 4.56 16.11
CA SER A 218 4.30 3.43 16.45
C SER A 218 3.83 3.52 17.90
N ARG A 219 4.72 3.77 18.86
CA ARG A 219 4.39 3.88 20.30
C ARG A 219 3.30 4.93 20.59
N ARG A 220 3.35 6.09 19.91
CA ARG A 220 2.36 7.15 20.12
C ARG A 220 1.02 6.78 19.51
N PHE A 221 1.03 6.17 18.33
CA PHE A 221 -0.19 5.72 17.68
C PHE A 221 -0.87 4.59 18.45
N LEU A 222 -0.12 3.59 18.90
CA LEU A 222 -0.64 2.50 19.74
C LEU A 222 -1.23 3.04 21.05
N SER A 223 -0.63 4.05 21.67
CA SER A 223 -1.25 4.70 22.84
C SER A 223 -2.60 5.36 22.54
N VAL A 224 -2.86 5.80 21.30
CA VAL A 224 -4.19 6.30 20.90
C VAL A 224 -5.16 5.13 20.77
N VAL A 225 -4.74 4.05 20.12
CA VAL A 225 -5.52 2.81 19.95
C VAL A 225 -5.92 2.21 21.31
N ASP A 226 -4.96 2.04 22.22
CA ASP A 226 -5.17 1.45 23.54
C ASP A 226 -6.12 2.28 24.41
N LYS A 227 -6.04 3.61 24.30
CA LYS A 227 -6.91 4.53 25.06
C LYS A 227 -8.36 4.49 24.59
N ASP A 228 -8.60 4.34 23.29
CA ASP A 228 -9.95 4.19 22.74
C ASP A 228 -10.52 2.80 23.06
N GLY A 229 -9.67 1.77 23.04
CA GLY A 229 -9.99 0.42 23.50
C GLY A 229 -10.84 -0.42 22.54
N VAL A 230 -11.24 0.13 21.39
CA VAL A 230 -12.13 -0.51 20.39
C VAL A 230 -11.37 -1.46 19.45
N MET A 231 -10.09 -1.22 19.21
CA MET A 231 -9.23 -2.07 18.39
C MET A 231 -8.12 -2.68 19.24
N GLU A 232 -7.54 -3.77 18.76
CA GLU A 232 -6.32 -4.34 19.30
C GLU A 232 -5.19 -4.34 18.26
N ALA A 233 -3.96 -4.37 18.74
CA ALA A 233 -2.76 -4.30 17.93
C ALA A 233 -1.74 -5.36 18.35
N SER A 234 -1.13 -6.03 17.37
CA SER A 234 -0.07 -7.01 17.57
C SER A 234 1.12 -6.69 16.67
N LEU A 235 2.35 -6.80 17.22
CA LEU A 235 3.57 -6.66 16.45
C LEU A 235 3.75 -7.89 15.55
N VAL A 236 4.00 -7.67 14.25
CA VAL A 236 4.24 -8.74 13.27
C VAL A 236 5.71 -8.87 12.94
N SER A 237 6.41 -7.74 12.77
CA SER A 237 7.82 -7.71 12.39
C SER A 237 8.53 -6.51 13.00
N GLU A 238 9.80 -6.69 13.35
CA GLU A 238 10.71 -5.64 13.80
C GLU A 238 11.99 -5.68 12.96
N VAL A 239 12.43 -4.52 12.48
CA VAL A 239 13.64 -4.35 11.68
C VAL A 239 14.58 -3.38 12.39
N ALA A 240 15.73 -3.91 12.81
CA ALA A 240 16.81 -3.18 13.47
C ALA A 240 18.12 -3.40 12.71
N ASP A 241 18.26 -2.76 11.55
CA ASP A 241 19.40 -2.89 10.63
C ASP A 241 20.55 -1.91 10.93
N GLY A 242 20.38 -1.04 11.93
CA GLY A 242 21.36 -0.01 12.31
C GLY A 242 21.51 1.14 11.31
N SER A 243 20.77 1.13 10.19
CA SER A 243 20.79 2.20 9.19
C SER A 243 19.77 3.30 9.50
N SER A 244 18.75 2.99 10.30
CA SER A 244 17.73 3.92 10.76
C SER A 244 17.24 3.59 12.19
N ASN A 245 16.25 4.34 12.70
CA ASN A 245 15.58 3.95 13.95
C ASN A 245 14.82 2.63 13.75
N VAL A 246 14.66 1.84 14.81
CA VAL A 246 13.91 0.57 14.78
C VAL A 246 12.57 0.77 14.08
N ARG A 247 12.34 0.01 13.02
CA ARG A 247 11.11 -0.01 12.23
C ARG A 247 10.29 -1.21 12.63
N GLU A 248 8.99 -1.04 12.75
CA GLU A 248 8.06 -2.05 13.22
C GLU A 248 6.89 -2.15 12.24
N VAL A 249 6.41 -3.36 12.00
CA VAL A 249 5.15 -3.62 11.28
C VAL A 249 4.14 -4.17 12.27
N TRP A 250 3.03 -3.46 12.42
CA TRP A 250 1.95 -3.78 13.33
C TRP A 250 0.71 -4.20 12.57
N LYS A 251 -0.03 -5.16 13.12
CA LYS A 251 -1.34 -5.62 12.66
C LYS A 251 -2.39 -5.12 13.64
N LEU A 252 -3.45 -4.47 13.15
CA LEU A 252 -4.55 -3.98 13.97
C LEU A 252 -5.88 -4.49 13.42
N HIS A 253 -6.84 -4.76 14.32
CA HIS A 253 -8.21 -5.15 13.95
C HIS A 253 -9.18 -4.76 15.07
N PHE A 254 -10.48 -4.82 14.77
CA PHE A 254 -11.52 -4.63 15.79
C PHE A 254 -11.55 -5.82 16.75
N LYS A 255 -11.80 -5.54 18.04
CA LYS A 255 -12.06 -6.57 19.06
C LYS A 255 -13.45 -7.18 18.92
#